data_AF-A0A955L2C7-F1
#
_entry.id   AF-A0A955L2C7-F1
#
_cell.length_a   1.000
_cell.length_b   1.000
_cell.length_c   1.000
_cell.angle_alpha   90.00
_cell.angle_beta   90.00
_cell.angle_gamma   90.00
#
_symmetry.space_group_name_H-M   'P 1'
#
loop_
_entity.id
_entity.type
_entity.pdbx_description
1 polymer ?
#
loop_
_entity_poly.entity_id
_entity_poly.type
_entity_poly.pdbx_seq_one_letter_code
_entity_poly.pdbx_strand_id
1 'polypeptide(L)'
;MKRKAAAFNLIELMVVMGVAAVLIIIGLSGARMIQQRSRDALREDVLAQISEAINAYRIVTLKFPSNANVSFQTDGFYINGVKEVDLTKHTKSGSSTTDSQTLYYYNATSQGYLVCTELESGSIESVGTGTCPDPLP
;
A
#
# COMPACT_ATOMS: atom_id res chain seq x y z
N MET A 1 26.68 -51.03 -26.36
CA MET A 1 26.84 -49.63 -25.89
C MET A 1 26.66 -49.58 -24.37
N LYS A 2 27.74 -49.40 -23.59
CA LYS A 2 27.64 -49.27 -22.13
C LYS A 2 27.45 -47.80 -21.78
N ARG A 3 26.31 -47.42 -21.19
CA ARG A 3 26.07 -46.07 -20.67
C ARG A 3 26.88 -45.92 -19.38
N LYS A 4 27.85 -45.00 -19.34
CA LYS A 4 28.48 -44.56 -18.08
C LYS A 4 27.47 -43.65 -17.37
N ALA A 5 26.80 -44.17 -16.35
CA ALA A 5 26.08 -43.32 -15.41
C ALA A 5 27.13 -42.73 -14.45
N ALA A 6 27.41 -41.43 -14.57
CA ALA A 6 28.18 -40.72 -13.55
C ALA A 6 27.28 -40.58 -12.32
N ALA A 7 27.52 -41.38 -11.28
CA ALA A 7 26.86 -41.21 -10.01
C ALA A 7 27.45 -39.97 -9.33
N PHE A 8 26.59 -39.00 -9.01
CA PHE A 8 26.95 -37.80 -8.26
C PHE A 8 27.52 -38.20 -6.90
N ASN A 9 28.61 -37.58 -6.47
CA ASN A 9 29.22 -37.90 -5.19
C ASN A 9 28.37 -37.32 -4.05
N LEU A 10 28.23 -38.04 -2.93
CA LEU A 10 27.38 -37.61 -1.82
C LEU A 10 27.85 -36.26 -1.25
N ILE A 11 29.16 -36.06 -1.19
CA ILE A 11 29.78 -34.80 -0.74
C ILE A 11 29.40 -33.65 -1.68
N GLU A 12 29.33 -33.90 -2.99
CA GLU A 12 28.98 -32.87 -3.98
C GLU A 12 27.53 -32.40 -3.79
N LEU A 13 26.61 -33.34 -3.51
CA LEU A 13 25.24 -33.02 -3.15
C LEU A 13 25.17 -32.24 -1.81
N MET A 14 25.99 -32.58 -0.82
CA MET A 14 26.01 -31.89 0.48
C MET A 14 26.50 -30.44 0.36
N VAL A 15 27.55 -30.19 -0.43
CA VAL A 15 28.06 -28.84 -0.65
C VAL A 15 27.04 -27.98 -1.38
N VAL A 16 26.37 -28.52 -2.41
CA VAL A 16 25.33 -27.81 -3.16
C VAL A 16 24.16 -27.42 -2.25
N MET A 17 23.67 -28.33 -1.42
CA MET A 17 22.60 -28.03 -0.48
C MET A 17 23.03 -27.01 0.60
N GLY A 18 24.29 -27.06 1.03
CA GLY A 18 24.86 -26.08 1.97
C GLY A 18 24.88 -24.67 1.40
N VAL A 19 25.36 -24.49 0.17
CA VAL A 19 25.34 -23.19 -0.51
C VAL A 19 23.91 -22.74 -0.82
N ALA A 20 23.03 -23.66 -1.25
CA ALA A 20 21.63 -23.34 -1.52
C ALA A 20 20.89 -22.84 -0.27
N ALA A 21 21.12 -23.45 0.90
CA ALA A 21 20.53 -23.01 2.16
C ALA A 21 20.89 -21.56 2.52
N VAL A 22 22.17 -21.19 2.35
CA VAL A 22 22.65 -19.83 2.60
C VAL A 22 21.96 -18.82 1.66
N LEU A 23 21.87 -19.15 0.37
CA LEU A 23 21.24 -18.27 -0.62
C LEU A 23 19.73 -18.07 -0.36
N ILE A 24 19.03 -19.11 0.06
CA ILE A 24 17.59 -19.03 0.39
C ILE A 24 17.36 -18.07 1.56
N ILE A 25 18.17 -18.16 2.62
CA ILE A 25 18.03 -17.29 3.80
C ILE A 25 18.18 -15.82 3.42
N ILE A 26 19.21 -15.49 2.65
CA ILE A 26 19.45 -14.11 2.19
C ILE A 26 18.30 -13.66 1.27
N GLY A 27 17.88 -14.51 0.33
CA GLY A 27 16.80 -14.21 -0.61
C GLY A 27 15.45 -13.89 0.04
N LEU A 28 15.08 -14.63 1.09
CA LEU A 28 13.79 -14.43 1.78
C LEU A 28 13.71 -13.08 2.52
N SER A 29 14.82 -12.63 3.11
CA SER A 29 14.86 -11.35 3.84
C SER A 29 14.66 -10.15 2.90
N GLY A 30 15.28 -10.16 1.72
CA GLY A 30 15.13 -9.10 0.72
C GLY A 30 13.73 -9.05 0.11
N ALA A 31 13.09 -10.21 -0.11
CA ALA A 31 11.78 -10.29 -0.74
C ALA A 31 10.69 -9.55 0.06
N ARG A 32 10.70 -9.65 1.40
CA ARG A 32 9.70 -9.00 2.26
C ARG A 32 9.79 -7.47 2.20
N MET A 33 11.00 -6.92 2.23
CA MET A 33 11.24 -5.48 2.17
C MET A 33 10.80 -4.90 0.82
N ILE A 34 11.07 -5.60 -0.28
CA ILE A 34 10.66 -5.16 -1.62
C ILE A 34 9.13 -5.16 -1.74
N GLN A 35 8.46 -6.20 -1.21
CA GLN A 35 7.01 -6.27 -1.21
C GLN A 35 6.36 -5.15 -0.39
N GLN A 36 6.89 -4.86 0.80
CA GLN A 36 6.42 -3.75 1.63
C GLN A 36 6.53 -2.41 0.89
N ARG A 37 7.71 -2.10 0.34
CA ARG A 37 7.93 -0.87 -0.45
C ARG A 37 7.01 -0.79 -1.67
N SER A 38 6.76 -1.90 -2.33
CA SER A 38 5.81 -1.93 -3.46
C SER A 38 4.39 -1.63 -3.02
N ARG A 39 3.96 -2.05 -1.82
CA ARG A 39 2.62 -1.73 -1.30
C ARG A 39 2.53 -0.28 -0.83
N ASP A 40 3.56 0.23 -0.18
CA ASP A 40 3.63 1.64 0.24
C ASP A 40 3.57 2.58 -0.98
N ALA A 41 4.30 2.28 -2.06
CA ALA A 41 4.21 3.02 -3.31
C ALA A 41 2.79 3.00 -3.93
N LEU A 42 2.05 1.89 -3.79
CA LEU A 42 0.64 1.84 -4.23
C LEU A 42 -0.27 2.72 -3.37
N ARG A 43 0.00 2.85 -2.06
CA ARG A 43 -0.76 3.73 -1.16
C ARG A 43 -0.52 5.20 -1.50
N GLU A 44 0.73 5.56 -1.77
CA GLU A 44 1.09 6.91 -2.23
C GLU A 44 0.41 7.25 -3.56
N ASP A 45 0.41 6.32 -4.52
CA ASP A 45 -0.28 6.50 -5.81
C ASP A 45 -1.80 6.69 -5.62
N VAL A 46 -2.42 5.87 -4.78
CA VAL A 46 -3.85 6.02 -4.43
C VAL A 46 -4.12 7.36 -3.75
N LEU A 47 -3.23 7.83 -2.87
CA LEU A 47 -3.37 9.12 -2.22
C LEU A 47 -3.36 10.27 -3.24
N ALA A 48 -2.53 10.16 -4.27
CA ALA A 48 -2.52 11.09 -5.39
C ALA A 48 -3.83 11.02 -6.21
N GLN A 49 -4.35 9.83 -6.49
CA GLN A 49 -5.65 9.66 -7.16
C GLN A 49 -6.81 10.25 -6.36
N ILE A 50 -6.82 10.08 -5.04
CA ILE A 50 -7.83 10.68 -4.15
C ILE A 50 -7.75 12.21 -4.19
N SER A 51 -6.53 12.76 -4.15
CA SER A 51 -6.29 14.20 -4.32
C SER A 51 -6.82 14.73 -5.65
N GLU A 52 -6.58 14.01 -6.74
CA GLU A 52 -7.10 14.33 -8.07
C GLU A 52 -8.64 14.31 -8.09
N ALA A 53 -9.27 13.27 -7.54
CA ALA A 53 -10.72 13.17 -7.43
C ALA A 53 -11.35 14.32 -6.64
N ILE A 54 -10.74 14.70 -5.51
CA ILE A 54 -11.19 15.84 -4.70
C ILE A 54 -11.06 17.15 -5.49
N ASN A 55 -9.98 17.33 -6.24
CA ASN A 55 -9.78 18.51 -7.07
C ASN A 55 -10.78 18.55 -8.23
N ALA A 56 -11.07 17.42 -8.87
CA ALA A 56 -12.12 17.31 -9.89
C ALA A 56 -13.49 17.69 -9.33
N TYR A 57 -13.83 17.20 -8.14
CA TYR A 57 -15.06 17.58 -7.43
C TYR A 57 -15.12 19.08 -7.17
N ARG A 58 -14.00 19.69 -6.76
CA ARG A 58 -13.92 21.14 -6.51
C ARG A 58 -14.12 21.95 -7.79
N ILE A 59 -13.63 21.50 -8.94
CA ILE A 59 -13.84 22.21 -10.21
C ILE A 59 -15.33 22.33 -10.52
N VAL A 60 -16.11 21.28 -10.25
CA VAL A 60 -17.55 21.25 -10.53
C VAL A 60 -18.37 22.01 -9.48
N THR A 61 -18.06 21.85 -8.20
CA THR A 61 -18.87 22.36 -7.09
C THR A 61 -18.36 23.66 -6.48
N LEU A 62 -17.19 24.13 -6.92
CA LEU A 62 -16.45 25.28 -6.39
C LEU A 62 -16.09 25.18 -4.89
N LYS A 63 -16.24 23.99 -4.30
CA LYS A 63 -16.00 23.74 -2.87
C LYS A 63 -15.32 22.37 -2.69
N PHE A 64 -14.54 22.22 -1.64
CA PHE A 64 -14.05 20.91 -1.22
C PHE A 64 -15.19 20.09 -0.62
N PRO A 65 -15.18 18.76 -0.76
CA PRO A 65 -16.23 17.92 -0.21
C PRO A 65 -16.18 17.97 1.33
N SER A 66 -17.34 18.03 1.98
CA SER A 66 -17.41 18.03 3.45
C SER A 66 -17.12 16.64 4.01
N ASN A 67 -16.75 16.56 5.29
CA ASN A 67 -16.52 15.27 5.96
C ASN A 67 -17.75 14.35 5.93
N ALA A 68 -18.96 14.90 5.84
CA ALA A 68 -20.20 14.11 5.74
C ALA A 68 -20.41 13.49 4.35
N ASN A 69 -19.75 14.04 3.33
CA ASN A 69 -19.92 13.65 1.93
C ASN A 69 -18.84 12.69 1.46
N VAL A 70 -17.77 12.53 2.24
CA VAL A 70 -16.64 11.67 1.93
C VAL A 70 -16.76 10.39 2.75
N SER A 71 -16.58 9.25 2.10
CA SER A 71 -16.44 7.98 2.81
C SER A 71 -15.39 7.10 2.16
N PHE A 72 -14.64 6.41 3.02
CA PHE A 72 -13.82 5.28 2.61
C PHE A 72 -14.60 4.00 2.89
N GLN A 73 -14.71 3.16 1.86
CA GLN A 73 -15.28 1.83 1.98
C GLN A 73 -14.22 0.82 1.55
N THR A 74 -14.49 -0.45 1.82
CA THR A 74 -13.54 -1.54 1.55
C THR A 74 -13.05 -1.57 0.10
N ASP A 75 -13.85 -1.11 -0.85
CA ASP A 75 -13.58 -1.18 -2.28
C ASP A 75 -13.30 0.18 -2.94
N GLY A 76 -13.40 1.30 -2.22
CA GLY A 76 -13.27 2.59 -2.87
C GLY A 76 -13.31 3.79 -1.94
N PHE A 77 -12.90 4.92 -2.52
CA PHE A 77 -13.12 6.25 -2.00
C PHE A 77 -14.34 6.85 -2.70
N TYR A 78 -15.27 7.39 -1.91
CA TYR A 78 -16.55 7.88 -2.38
C TYR A 78 -16.75 9.34 -2.02
N ILE A 79 -17.31 10.12 -2.96
CA ILE A 79 -17.80 11.47 -2.72
C ILE A 79 -19.30 11.50 -3.07
N ASN A 80 -20.15 11.93 -2.13
CA ASN A 80 -21.61 11.95 -2.27
C ASN A 80 -22.21 10.58 -2.70
N GLY A 81 -21.58 9.47 -2.28
CA GLY A 81 -22.02 8.12 -2.63
C GLY A 81 -21.61 7.65 -4.04
N VAL A 82 -20.87 8.46 -4.80
CA VAL A 82 -20.26 8.06 -6.08
C VAL A 82 -18.84 7.57 -5.84
N LYS A 83 -18.48 6.42 -6.40
CA LYS A 83 -17.11 5.90 -6.31
C LYS A 83 -16.20 6.70 -7.24
N GLU A 84 -15.20 7.37 -6.66
CA GLU A 84 -14.25 8.19 -7.40
C GLU A 84 -12.90 7.49 -7.60
N VAL A 85 -12.45 6.72 -6.60
CA VAL A 85 -11.19 5.96 -6.67
C VAL A 85 -11.43 4.52 -6.26
N ASP A 86 -10.83 3.57 -6.98
CA ASP A 86 -10.90 2.15 -6.68
C ASP A 86 -9.82 1.75 -5.66
N LEU A 87 -10.25 1.20 -4.54
CA LEU A 87 -9.37 0.75 -3.45
C LEU A 87 -9.37 -0.77 -3.42
N THR A 88 -8.79 -1.42 -4.43
CA THR A 88 -8.71 -2.89 -4.50
C THR A 88 -7.34 -3.43 -4.09
N LYS A 89 -7.33 -4.67 -3.58
CA LYS A 89 -6.14 -5.40 -3.09
C LYS A 89 -5.51 -4.80 -1.82
N HIS A 90 -4.29 -4.27 -1.90
CA HIS A 90 -3.48 -3.84 -0.75
C HIS A 90 -3.88 -2.44 -0.24
N THR A 91 -4.70 -1.72 -1.00
CA THR A 91 -5.14 -0.36 -0.70
C THR A 91 -6.58 -0.31 -0.19
N LYS A 92 -7.23 -1.46 0.04
CA LYS A 92 -8.59 -1.53 0.60
C LYS A 92 -8.67 -0.76 1.91
N SER A 93 -9.73 0.01 2.10
CA SER A 93 -9.91 0.72 3.37
C SER A 93 -10.15 -0.26 4.51
N GLY A 94 -9.51 -0.03 5.65
CA GLY A 94 -9.70 -0.79 6.89
C GLY A 94 -9.43 0.06 8.13
N SER A 95 -9.49 -0.57 9.30
CA SER A 95 -9.24 0.09 10.60
C SER A 95 -7.76 0.17 10.98
N SER A 96 -6.87 -0.42 10.18
CA SER A 96 -5.42 -0.40 10.38
C SER A 96 -4.71 -0.66 9.05
N THR A 97 -3.46 -0.21 8.93
CA THR A 97 -2.62 -0.58 7.79
C THR A 97 -1.95 -1.93 8.01
N THR A 98 -2.22 -2.87 7.10
CA THR A 98 -1.62 -4.20 7.05
C THR A 98 -1.26 -4.57 5.61
N ASP A 99 -0.81 -5.80 5.38
CA ASP A 99 -0.55 -6.30 4.02
C ASP A 99 -1.79 -6.35 3.11
N SER A 100 -3.00 -6.23 3.67
CA SER A 100 -4.27 -6.47 2.97
C SER A 100 -5.26 -5.31 3.05
N GLN A 101 -5.00 -4.33 3.89
CA GLN A 101 -5.85 -3.16 4.11
C GLN A 101 -5.00 -1.95 4.50
N THR A 102 -5.55 -0.77 4.34
CA THR A 102 -4.90 0.52 4.59
C THR A 102 -5.87 1.42 5.34
N LEU A 103 -5.37 2.08 6.38
CA LEU A 103 -6.14 3.08 7.10
C LEU A 103 -6.05 4.41 6.35
N TYR A 104 -7.21 5.00 6.04
CA TYR A 104 -7.32 6.32 5.45
C TYR A 104 -8.11 7.24 6.35
N TYR A 105 -7.73 8.50 6.35
CA TYR A 105 -8.43 9.55 7.06
C TYR A 105 -8.61 10.76 6.14
N TYR A 106 -9.80 11.34 6.16
CA TYR A 106 -10.13 12.57 5.42
C TYR A 106 -10.62 13.64 6.40
N ASN A 107 -10.14 14.86 6.21
CA ASN A 107 -10.65 16.03 6.91
C ASN A 107 -10.69 17.26 6.00
N ALA A 108 -11.88 17.82 5.80
CA ALA A 108 -12.10 19.09 5.16
C ALA A 108 -11.77 20.23 6.14
N THR A 109 -10.98 21.20 5.68
CA THR A 109 -10.69 22.42 6.43
C THR A 109 -11.35 23.62 5.75
N SER A 110 -11.40 24.77 6.42
CA SER A 110 -11.92 26.00 5.81
C SER A 110 -11.04 26.50 4.64
N GLN A 111 -9.79 26.05 4.57
CA GLN A 111 -8.80 26.48 3.59
C GLN A 111 -8.47 25.40 2.55
N GLY A 112 -8.98 24.18 2.70
CA GLY A 112 -8.55 23.04 1.88
C GLY A 112 -9.15 21.72 2.32
N TYR A 113 -8.39 20.66 2.08
CA TYR A 113 -8.66 19.31 2.57
C TYR A 113 -7.35 18.69 3.07
N LEU A 114 -7.45 17.63 3.83
CA LEU A 114 -6.36 16.79 4.28
C LEU A 114 -6.77 15.34 4.06
N VAL A 115 -5.94 14.57 3.38
CA VAL A 115 -6.07 13.11 3.30
C VAL A 115 -4.79 12.51 3.87
N CYS A 116 -4.94 11.56 4.77
CA CYS A 116 -3.86 10.87 5.44
C CYS A 116 -3.96 9.37 5.24
N THR A 117 -2.83 8.69 5.21
CA THR A 117 -2.74 7.24 5.24
C THR A 117 -1.53 6.79 6.04
N GLU A 118 -1.63 5.66 6.73
CA GLU A 118 -0.49 5.03 7.40
C GLU A 118 0.19 4.05 6.44
N LEU A 119 1.51 4.11 6.33
CA LEU A 119 2.34 3.14 5.60
C LEU A 119 2.69 1.94 6.50
N GLU A 120 3.07 0.81 5.90
CA GLU A 120 3.48 -0.38 6.68
C GLU A 120 4.78 -0.16 7.47
N SER A 121 5.55 0.86 7.12
CA SER A 121 6.71 1.32 7.89
C SER A 121 6.34 1.98 9.23
N GLY A 122 5.06 2.29 9.45
CA GLY A 122 4.56 3.06 10.59
C GLY A 122 4.68 4.58 10.43
N SER A 123 5.06 5.06 9.25
CA SER A 123 5.02 6.49 8.93
C SER A 123 3.65 6.87 8.37
N ILE A 124 3.18 8.08 8.70
CA ILE A 124 1.95 8.64 8.15
C ILE A 124 2.32 9.50 6.94
N GLU A 125 1.71 9.20 5.80
CA GLU A 125 1.77 10.02 4.59
C GLU A 125 0.51 10.85 4.45
N SER A 126 0.64 12.03 3.85
CA SER A 126 -0.47 12.97 3.76
C SER A 126 -0.43 13.84 2.52
N VAL A 127 -1.60 14.21 2.03
CA VAL A 127 -1.79 15.17 0.94
C VAL A 127 -2.82 16.22 1.35
N GLY A 128 -2.53 17.49 1.06
CA GLY A 128 -3.40 18.61 1.34
C GLY A 128 -2.83 19.58 2.36
N THR A 129 -3.71 20.26 3.08
CA THR A 129 -3.36 21.32 4.05
C THR A 129 -3.63 20.85 5.48
N GLY A 130 -2.60 20.88 6.32
CA GLY A 130 -2.70 20.56 7.74
C GLY A 130 -1.73 19.47 8.17
N THR A 131 -1.95 18.92 9.36
CA THR A 131 -1.18 17.81 9.93
C THR A 131 -2.13 16.66 10.26
N CYS A 132 -1.73 15.44 9.93
CA CYS A 132 -2.50 14.25 10.30
C CYS A 132 -2.54 14.06 11.81
N PRO A 133 -3.66 13.58 12.37
CA PRO A 133 -3.69 13.13 13.75
C PRO A 133 -2.79 11.89 13.91
N ASP A 134 -2.11 11.79 15.04
CA ASP A 134 -1.32 10.62 15.45
C ASP A 134 -1.81 10.16 16.84
N PRO A 135 -2.46 8.97 16.96
CA PRO A 135 -2.73 8.02 15.89
C PRO A 135 -3.86 8.46 14.95
N LEU A 136 -3.90 7.90 13.74
CA LEU A 136 -5.04 8.04 12.84
C LEU A 136 -6.30 7.41 13.50
N PRO A 137 -7.47 8.07 13.40
CA PRO A 137 -8.71 7.64 14.05
C PRO A 137 -9.41 6.48 13.34
#